data_AF-L8H5I6-F1
#
_entry.id   AF-L8H5I6-F1
#
_cell.length_a   1.000
_cell.length_b   1.000
_cell.length_c   1.000
_cell.angle_alpha   90.00
_cell.angle_beta   90.00
_cell.angle_gamma   90.00
#
_symmetry.space_group_name_H-M   'P 1'
#
loop_
_entity.id
_entity.type
_entity.pdbx_description
1 polymer ?
#
loop_
_entity_poly.entity_id
_entity_poly.type
_entity_poly.pdbx_seq_one_letter_code
_entity_poly.pdbx_strand_id
1 'polypeptide(L)'
;MDKAAGEWGRYNGEEVANKGTVLGELDRLLNKGEPPDLELIFILPFPNRTLFGKPLAYTNPFGHVALRYRLAPSQETVVVNVIGFESPQMVNFVKPEDFFFGTHGWHVGNEQGGIYNRNFVSLRIERVSAWQLQELHTFFLDLHMRWKEGQVHYVFGLDGKLRNIMSQQFKCGNCSDWIGYGLQKVGLVDDISMLPKILWIKMYKYFLQAEVKIPFRYVPSPSAM
;
A
#
# COMPACT_ATOMS: atom_id res chain seq x y z
N MET A 1 -19.55 24.42 25.35
CA MET A 1 -19.20 22.99 25.46
C MET A 1 -18.55 22.61 24.14
N ASP A 2 -17.25 22.73 24.06
CA ASP A 2 -16.48 22.33 22.88
C ASP A 2 -16.66 20.82 22.69
N LYS A 3 -17.27 20.43 21.56
CA LYS A 3 -17.14 19.05 21.08
C LYS A 3 -15.64 18.79 20.98
N ALA A 4 -15.13 17.89 21.83
CA ALA A 4 -13.75 17.43 21.75
C ALA A 4 -13.42 17.14 20.27
N ALA A 5 -12.26 17.62 19.82
CA ALA A 5 -11.75 17.42 18.46
C ALA A 5 -12.09 16.00 17.97
N GLY A 6 -12.90 15.96 16.90
CA GLY A 6 -13.79 14.85 16.58
C GLY A 6 -13.12 13.50 16.38
N GLU A 7 -13.92 12.44 16.50
CA GLU A 7 -13.56 11.03 16.32
C GLU A 7 -13.25 10.64 14.86
N TRP A 8 -12.81 11.60 14.04
CA TRP A 8 -12.54 11.44 12.62
C TRP A 8 -11.52 10.31 12.39
N GLY A 9 -11.88 9.35 11.54
CA GLY A 9 -11.00 8.24 11.19
C GLY A 9 -10.80 7.18 12.28
N ARG A 10 -11.49 7.27 13.44
CA ARG A 10 -11.48 6.20 14.45
C ARG A 10 -12.36 5.04 14.01
N TYR A 11 -12.13 3.86 14.58
CA TYR A 11 -13.01 2.71 14.38
C TYR A 11 -14.43 3.05 14.81
N ASN A 12 -15.40 2.86 13.91
CA ASN A 12 -16.81 3.27 14.05
C ASN A 12 -17.02 4.78 14.32
N GLY A 13 -16.01 5.61 13.98
CA GLY A 13 -16.10 7.06 14.04
C GLY A 13 -16.77 7.66 12.79
N GLU A 14 -16.93 8.98 12.81
CA GLU A 14 -17.49 9.73 11.69
C GLU A 14 -16.62 9.59 10.43
N GLU A 15 -17.27 9.26 9.30
CA GLU A 15 -16.60 9.15 8.01
C GLU A 15 -16.26 10.52 7.43
N VAL A 16 -15.17 10.58 6.67
CA VAL A 16 -14.81 11.78 5.90
C VAL A 16 -15.88 12.04 4.84
N ALA A 17 -16.56 13.19 4.94
CA ALA A 17 -17.72 13.53 4.11
C ALA A 17 -17.43 13.49 2.60
N ASN A 18 -16.21 13.85 2.18
CA ASN A 18 -15.78 13.84 0.78
C ASN A 18 -14.91 12.62 0.41
N LYS A 19 -14.96 11.50 1.14
CA LYS A 19 -14.10 10.32 0.88
C LYS A 19 -14.16 9.80 -0.56
N GLY A 20 -15.32 9.92 -1.21
CA GLY A 20 -15.51 9.49 -2.61
C GLY A 20 -14.90 10.42 -3.66
N THR A 21 -14.56 11.67 -3.31
CA THR A 21 -14.03 12.67 -4.27
C THR A 21 -12.59 13.07 -3.99
N VAL A 22 -12.12 12.93 -2.75
CA VAL A 22 -10.81 13.44 -2.30
C VAL A 22 -9.63 12.87 -3.09
N LEU A 23 -9.70 11.62 -3.54
CA LEU A 23 -8.63 11.03 -4.35
C LEU A 23 -8.57 11.65 -5.75
N GLY A 24 -9.71 11.93 -6.37
CA GLY A 24 -9.77 12.64 -7.66
C GLY A 24 -9.41 14.13 -7.54
N GLU A 25 -9.68 14.76 -6.39
CA GLU A 25 -9.15 16.08 -6.06
C GLU A 25 -7.62 16.08 -5.97
N LEU A 26 -7.04 15.08 -5.30
CA LEU A 26 -5.59 14.90 -5.22
C LEU A 26 -4.97 14.69 -6.62
N ASP A 27 -5.59 13.88 -7.47
CA ASP A 27 -5.11 13.68 -8.85
C ASP A 27 -5.05 15.02 -9.60
N ARG A 28 -6.12 15.82 -9.53
CA ARG A 28 -6.16 17.15 -10.15
C ARG A 28 -5.08 18.10 -9.61
N LEU A 29 -4.87 18.12 -8.28
CA LEU A 29 -3.83 18.94 -7.65
C LEU A 29 -2.42 18.55 -8.09
N LEU A 30 -2.21 17.27 -8.41
CA LEU A 30 -0.95 16.78 -8.97
C LEU A 30 -0.85 17.00 -10.51
N ASN A 31 -1.73 17.84 -11.07
CA ASN A 31 -1.88 18.07 -12.51
C ASN A 31 -2.09 16.78 -13.31
N LYS A 32 -2.83 15.83 -12.72
CA LYS A 32 -3.27 14.59 -13.36
C LYS A 32 -4.76 14.64 -13.63
N GLY A 33 -5.17 14.24 -14.83
CA GLY A 33 -6.58 14.13 -15.22
C GLY A 33 -7.24 12.82 -14.79
N GLU A 34 -6.43 11.84 -14.38
CA GLU A 34 -6.88 10.48 -14.05
C GLU A 34 -6.08 9.92 -12.86
N PRO A 35 -6.61 8.89 -12.17
CA PRO A 35 -5.85 8.13 -11.18
C PRO A 35 -4.62 7.45 -11.81
N PRO A 36 -3.55 7.22 -11.03
CA PRO A 36 -2.37 6.49 -11.51
C PRO A 36 -2.75 5.06 -11.91
N ASP A 37 -2.06 4.52 -12.91
CA ASP A 37 -2.24 3.12 -13.33
C ASP A 37 -1.97 2.15 -12.18
N LEU A 38 -0.94 2.44 -11.39
CA LEU A 38 -0.53 1.69 -10.21
C LEU A 38 0.02 2.64 -9.14
N GLU A 39 -0.36 2.41 -7.89
CA GLU A 39 0.19 3.10 -6.72
C GLU A 39 0.56 2.10 -5.64
N LEU A 40 1.82 2.13 -5.24
CA LEU A 40 2.33 1.39 -4.10
C LEU A 40 2.18 2.23 -2.85
N ILE A 41 1.44 1.71 -1.86
CA ILE A 41 1.12 2.41 -0.62
C ILE A 41 1.91 1.74 0.50
N PHE A 42 2.80 2.49 1.14
CA PHE A 42 3.53 2.06 2.33
C PHE A 42 3.03 2.79 3.56
N ILE A 43 2.43 2.06 4.48
CA ILE A 43 1.94 2.60 5.74
C ILE A 43 2.98 2.34 6.81
N LEU A 44 3.36 3.39 7.52
CA LEU A 44 4.38 3.33 8.56
C LEU A 44 3.88 2.53 9.78
N PRO A 45 4.80 1.97 10.58
CA PRO A 45 4.45 1.35 11.85
C PRO A 45 3.58 2.28 12.69
N PHE A 46 2.45 1.75 13.18
CA PHE A 46 1.51 2.50 13.98
C PHE A 46 1.44 1.92 15.40
N PRO A 47 1.69 2.71 16.45
CA PRO A 47 1.60 2.24 17.82
C PRO A 47 0.14 2.16 18.27
N ASN A 48 -0.30 0.96 18.64
CA ASN A 48 -1.66 0.70 19.14
C ASN A 48 -1.87 1.15 20.59
N ARG A 49 -0.79 1.21 21.37
CA ARG A 49 -0.83 1.68 22.76
C ARG A 49 0.39 2.54 23.01
N THR A 50 0.19 3.71 23.60
CA THR A 50 1.26 4.57 24.10
C THR A 50 1.13 4.73 25.62
N LEU A 51 2.24 4.73 26.33
CA LEU A 51 2.33 5.05 27.75
C LEU A 51 3.42 6.10 27.92
N PHE A 52 3.08 7.25 28.52
CA PHE A 52 3.96 8.42 28.61
C PHE A 52 4.53 8.85 27.25
N GLY A 53 3.72 8.77 26.19
CA GLY A 53 4.14 9.08 24.81
C GLY A 53 5.05 8.02 24.17
N LYS A 54 5.40 6.94 24.88
CA LYS A 54 6.21 5.85 24.33
C LYS A 54 5.33 4.71 23.83
N PRO A 55 5.59 4.16 22.65
CA PRO A 55 4.81 3.05 22.10
C PRO A 55 5.06 1.75 22.89
N LEU A 56 4.01 1.18 23.46
CA LEU A 56 4.03 -0.08 24.20
C LEU A 56 3.73 -1.30 23.33
N ALA A 57 2.94 -1.13 22.28
CA ALA A 57 2.56 -2.20 21.36
C ALA A 57 2.28 -1.61 19.97
N TYR A 58 2.64 -2.34 18.92
CA TYR A 58 2.37 -1.99 17.53
C TYR A 58 1.39 -3.02 16.94
N THR A 59 0.38 -2.59 16.19
CA THR A 59 -0.44 -3.52 15.37
C THR A 59 0.43 -4.20 14.33
N ASN A 60 1.39 -3.45 13.80
CA ASN A 60 2.33 -3.92 12.81
C ASN A 60 3.66 -3.15 12.98
N PRO A 61 4.65 -3.73 13.70
CA PRO A 61 5.90 -3.03 14.01
C PRO A 61 6.79 -2.77 12.78
N PHE A 62 6.50 -3.41 11.64
CA PHE A 62 7.29 -3.30 10.42
C PHE A 62 6.65 -2.41 9.34
N GLY A 63 5.44 -1.91 9.59
CA GLY A 63 4.65 -1.20 8.59
C GLY A 63 3.95 -2.15 7.63
N HIS A 64 3.20 -1.59 6.69
CA HIS A 64 2.30 -2.35 5.81
C HIS A 64 2.41 -1.90 4.37
N VAL A 65 2.23 -2.82 3.43
CA VAL A 65 2.27 -2.52 2.00
C VAL A 65 0.95 -2.95 1.35
N ALA A 66 0.39 -2.06 0.53
CA ALA A 66 -0.77 -2.33 -0.32
C ALA A 66 -0.51 -1.79 -1.74
N LEU A 67 -1.28 -2.26 -2.72
CA LEU A 67 -1.29 -1.69 -4.07
C LEU A 67 -2.68 -1.17 -4.41
N ARG A 68 -2.75 0.01 -5.00
CA ARG A 68 -3.93 0.52 -5.70
C ARG A 68 -3.69 0.48 -7.19
N TYR A 69 -4.61 -0.04 -7.99
CA TYR A 69 -4.48 -0.03 -9.45
C TYR A 69 -5.83 -0.06 -10.15
N ARG A 70 -5.81 0.29 -11.44
CA ARG A 70 -6.99 0.27 -12.31
C ARG A 70 -7.16 -1.09 -12.98
N LEU A 71 -8.37 -1.61 -12.97
CA LEU A 71 -8.76 -2.82 -13.68
C LEU A 71 -9.12 -2.49 -15.12
N ALA A 72 -8.60 -3.28 -16.06
CA ALA A 72 -9.03 -3.23 -17.45
C ALA A 72 -10.06 -4.35 -17.70
N PRO A 73 -11.14 -4.13 -18.47
CA PRO A 73 -11.51 -2.91 -19.18
C PRO A 73 -12.39 -1.94 -18.36
N SER A 74 -12.83 -2.33 -17.15
CA SER A 74 -13.84 -1.57 -16.39
C SER A 74 -13.39 -0.18 -15.94
N GLN A 75 -12.08 0.07 -15.90
CA GLN A 75 -11.45 1.26 -15.33
C GLN A 75 -11.75 1.46 -13.83
N GLU A 76 -12.31 0.45 -13.17
CA GLU A 76 -12.51 0.46 -11.73
C GLU A 76 -11.16 0.46 -11.03
N THR A 77 -11.00 1.31 -10.02
CA THR A 77 -9.78 1.31 -9.20
C THR A 77 -10.01 0.47 -7.96
N VAL A 78 -9.08 -0.43 -7.67
CA VAL A 78 -9.13 -1.31 -6.50
C VAL A 78 -7.85 -1.20 -5.69
N VAL A 79 -7.96 -1.37 -4.39
CA VAL A 79 -6.81 -1.59 -3.50
C VAL A 79 -6.74 -3.08 -3.18
N VAL A 80 -5.64 -3.73 -3.54
CA VAL A 80 -5.33 -5.05 -3.02
C VAL A 80 -4.57 -4.93 -1.71
N ASN A 81 -5.10 -5.61 -0.70
CA ASN A 81 -4.57 -5.63 0.65
C ASN A 81 -4.25 -7.08 1.06
N VAL A 82 -3.00 -7.34 1.42
CA VAL A 82 -2.55 -8.68 1.85
C VAL A 82 -2.31 -8.67 3.36
N ILE A 83 -3.12 -9.41 4.11
CA ILE A 83 -3.13 -9.43 5.58
C ILE A 83 -3.09 -10.87 6.10
N GLY A 84 -2.80 -11.04 7.39
CA GLY A 84 -2.67 -12.38 7.99
C GLY A 84 -3.10 -12.48 9.45
N PHE A 85 -3.76 -11.46 10.01
CA PHE A 85 -4.14 -11.43 11.42
C PHE A 85 -5.61 -11.82 11.59
N GLU A 86 -5.90 -13.05 12.02
CA GLU A 86 -7.28 -13.46 12.38
C GLU A 86 -8.33 -13.25 11.26
N SER A 87 -7.86 -12.96 10.03
CA SER A 87 -8.69 -12.63 8.89
C SER A 87 -9.38 -13.84 8.32
N PRO A 88 -10.66 -13.73 7.91
CA PRO A 88 -11.24 -14.73 7.03
C PRO A 88 -10.60 -14.74 5.64
N GLN A 89 -9.78 -13.74 5.27
CA GLN A 89 -9.23 -13.61 3.92
C GLN A 89 -7.80 -13.02 3.91
N MET A 90 -6.83 -13.79 3.41
CA MET A 90 -5.44 -13.30 3.29
C MET A 90 -5.29 -12.15 2.28
N VAL A 91 -6.05 -12.19 1.19
CA VAL A 91 -6.02 -11.18 0.12
C VAL A 91 -7.41 -10.58 0.02
N ASN A 92 -7.47 -9.25 0.04
CA ASN A 92 -8.72 -8.48 0.00
C ASN A 92 -8.65 -7.43 -1.09
N PHE A 93 -9.79 -7.19 -1.72
CA PHE A 93 -9.98 -6.17 -2.75
C PHE A 93 -10.94 -5.13 -2.19
N VAL A 94 -10.43 -3.93 -1.94
CA VAL A 94 -11.14 -2.86 -1.23
C VAL A 94 -11.26 -1.66 -2.14
N LYS A 95 -12.36 -0.93 -2.06
CA LYS A 95 -12.48 0.36 -2.74
C LYS A 95 -11.44 1.35 -2.18
N PRO A 96 -10.79 2.17 -3.02
CA PRO A 96 -9.81 3.14 -2.55
C PRO A 96 -10.33 4.05 -1.44
N GLU A 97 -11.52 4.61 -1.59
CA GLU A 97 -12.12 5.51 -0.60
C GLU A 97 -12.30 4.84 0.78
N ASP A 98 -12.64 3.55 0.81
CA ASP A 98 -12.81 2.80 2.05
C ASP A 98 -11.48 2.37 2.65
N PHE A 99 -10.47 2.06 1.82
CA PHE A 99 -9.13 1.75 2.31
C PHE A 99 -8.45 2.98 2.92
N PHE A 100 -8.55 4.13 2.26
CA PHE A 100 -7.92 5.37 2.73
C PHE A 100 -8.71 6.02 3.87
N PHE A 101 -10.04 6.06 3.81
CA PHE A 101 -10.86 6.91 4.68
C PHE A 101 -11.97 6.16 5.43
N GLY A 102 -12.12 4.85 5.23
CA GLY A 102 -13.18 4.06 5.87
C GLY A 102 -13.01 3.93 7.38
N THR A 103 -14.08 4.23 8.13
CA THR A 103 -14.12 4.08 9.59
C THR A 103 -14.86 2.82 10.05
N HIS A 104 -15.56 2.14 9.14
CA HIS A 104 -16.36 0.96 9.41
C HIS A 104 -15.83 -0.28 8.69
N GLY A 105 -16.30 -1.47 9.09
CA GLY A 105 -16.05 -2.71 8.36
C GLY A 105 -14.62 -3.25 8.45
N TRP A 106 -13.83 -2.79 9.42
CA TRP A 106 -12.41 -3.17 9.56
C TRP A 106 -12.18 -4.69 9.72
N HIS A 107 -13.20 -5.45 10.12
CA HIS A 107 -13.10 -6.90 10.31
C HIS A 107 -13.08 -7.72 9.01
N VAL A 108 -13.32 -7.12 7.86
CA VAL A 108 -13.26 -7.81 6.56
C VAL A 108 -12.36 -7.01 5.63
N GLY A 109 -11.10 -7.45 5.54
CA GLY A 109 -10.15 -6.93 4.56
C GLY A 109 -9.52 -5.57 4.82
N ASN A 110 -9.83 -4.94 5.96
CA ASN A 110 -9.16 -3.73 6.42
C ASN A 110 -8.87 -3.77 7.94
N GLU A 111 -8.27 -4.86 8.41
CA GLU A 111 -8.03 -5.13 9.84
C GLU A 111 -7.14 -4.12 10.56
N GLN A 112 -6.40 -3.33 9.79
CA GLN A 112 -5.57 -2.27 10.36
C GLN A 112 -6.29 -0.92 10.41
N GLY A 113 -7.58 -0.90 10.04
CA GLY A 113 -8.40 0.28 9.88
C GLY A 113 -8.00 1.16 8.72
N GLY A 114 -8.96 1.96 8.24
CA GLY A 114 -8.69 2.97 7.21
C GLY A 114 -7.43 3.76 7.55
N ILE A 115 -6.58 3.99 6.56
CA ILE A 115 -5.23 4.51 6.81
C ILE A 115 -5.18 6.02 7.06
N TYR A 116 -6.34 6.69 7.10
CA TYR A 116 -6.49 8.13 7.32
C TYR A 116 -5.72 8.65 8.53
N ASN A 117 -5.81 7.95 9.67
CA ASN A 117 -5.14 8.34 10.91
C ASN A 117 -3.72 7.75 11.04
N ARG A 118 -3.13 7.31 9.93
CA ARG A 118 -1.81 6.68 9.89
C ARG A 118 -0.88 7.47 9.00
N ASN A 119 0.39 7.48 9.36
CA ASN A 119 1.41 8.01 8.48
C ASN A 119 1.66 7.01 7.35
N PHE A 120 1.59 7.45 6.10
CA PHE A 120 1.90 6.63 4.94
C PHE A 120 2.64 7.46 3.89
N VAL A 121 3.31 6.75 2.99
CA VAL A 121 3.95 7.30 1.79
C VAL A 121 3.49 6.44 0.63
N SER A 122 3.15 7.05 -0.50
CA SER A 122 2.82 6.31 -1.71
C SER A 122 3.74 6.66 -2.88
N LEU A 123 3.90 5.69 -3.78
CA LEU A 123 4.58 5.82 -5.05
C LEU A 123 3.58 5.57 -6.17
N ARG A 124 3.39 6.58 -7.03
CA ARG A 124 2.51 6.53 -8.19
C ARG A 124 3.28 6.24 -9.47
N ILE A 125 2.77 5.29 -10.26
CA ILE A 125 3.33 4.85 -11.54
C ILE A 125 2.24 5.05 -12.59
N GLU A 126 2.57 5.87 -13.60
CA GLU A 126 1.59 6.49 -14.52
C GLU A 126 1.51 5.80 -15.90
N ARG A 127 2.37 4.82 -16.15
CA ARG A 127 2.48 4.15 -17.46
C ARG A 127 2.72 2.66 -17.27
N VAL A 128 1.71 1.97 -16.76
CA VAL A 128 1.70 0.50 -16.67
C VAL A 128 0.74 -0.03 -17.72
N SER A 129 1.17 -1.03 -18.50
CA SER A 129 0.29 -1.56 -19.54
C SER A 129 -0.94 -2.26 -18.94
N ALA A 130 -2.08 -2.16 -19.62
CA ALA A 130 -3.31 -2.83 -19.20
C ALA A 130 -3.15 -4.35 -19.00
N TRP A 131 -2.31 -4.99 -19.85
CA TRP A 131 -1.96 -6.40 -19.72
C TRP A 131 -1.24 -6.69 -18.39
N GLN A 132 -0.25 -5.87 -18.00
CA GLN A 132 0.44 -6.02 -16.72
C GLN A 132 -0.51 -5.86 -15.54
N LEU A 133 -1.43 -4.89 -15.58
CA LEU A 133 -2.42 -4.70 -14.50
C LEU A 133 -3.37 -5.90 -14.39
N GLN A 134 -3.79 -6.46 -15.52
CA GLN A 134 -4.65 -7.65 -15.55
C GLN A 134 -3.93 -8.88 -15.00
N GLU A 135 -2.68 -9.12 -15.41
CA GLU A 135 -1.87 -10.23 -14.88
C GLU A 135 -1.58 -10.08 -13.39
N LEU A 136 -1.39 -8.84 -12.93
CA LEU A 136 -1.21 -8.52 -11.52
C LEU A 136 -2.48 -8.83 -10.72
N HIS A 137 -3.64 -8.47 -11.25
CA HIS A 137 -4.92 -8.79 -10.63
C HIS A 137 -5.15 -10.31 -10.55
N THR A 138 -4.93 -11.02 -11.67
CA THR A 138 -5.02 -12.48 -11.75
C THR A 138 -4.09 -13.16 -10.76
N PHE A 139 -2.86 -12.64 -10.58
CA PHE A 139 -1.94 -13.14 -9.56
C PHE A 139 -2.52 -13.07 -8.15
N PHE A 140 -3.19 -11.98 -7.77
CA PHE A 140 -3.76 -11.84 -6.43
C PHE A 140 -5.01 -12.70 -6.23
N LEU A 141 -5.82 -12.89 -7.28
CA LEU A 141 -6.92 -13.85 -7.26
C LEU A 141 -6.41 -15.27 -7.05
N ASP A 142 -5.39 -15.68 -7.82
CA ASP A 142 -4.73 -16.98 -7.67
C ASP A 142 -4.08 -17.15 -6.28
N LEU A 143 -3.40 -16.12 -5.78
CA LEU A 143 -2.81 -16.12 -4.44
C LEU A 143 -3.87 -16.36 -3.36
N HIS A 144 -5.05 -15.74 -3.48
CA HIS A 144 -6.17 -15.95 -2.57
C HIS A 144 -6.69 -17.41 -2.61
N MET A 145 -6.80 -17.98 -3.81
CA MET A 145 -7.25 -19.38 -3.99
C MET A 145 -6.25 -20.37 -3.42
N ARG A 146 -4.96 -20.20 -3.72
CA ARG A 146 -3.89 -21.03 -3.14
C ARG A 146 -3.82 -20.93 -1.63
N TRP A 147 -4.18 -19.78 -1.05
CA TRP A 147 -4.27 -19.64 0.41
C TRP A 147 -5.43 -20.48 0.98
N LYS A 148 -6.61 -20.44 0.35
CA LYS A 148 -7.76 -21.28 0.74
C LYS A 148 -7.44 -22.77 0.66
N GLU A 149 -6.62 -23.16 -0.29
CA GLU A 149 -6.14 -24.54 -0.48
C GLU A 149 -4.98 -24.92 0.45
N GLY A 150 -4.49 -24.00 1.29
CA GLY A 150 -3.38 -24.25 2.21
C GLY A 150 -2.01 -24.36 1.53
N GLN A 151 -1.89 -23.94 0.27
CA GLN A 151 -0.63 -23.95 -0.48
C GLN A 151 0.23 -22.71 -0.21
N VAL A 152 -0.37 -21.63 0.30
CA VAL A 152 0.36 -20.44 0.75
C VAL A 152 -0.11 -19.95 2.10
N HIS A 153 0.77 -19.29 2.84
CA HIS A 153 0.48 -18.75 4.17
C HIS A 153 1.06 -17.36 4.37
N TYR A 154 0.38 -16.59 5.21
CA TYR A 154 0.92 -15.33 5.72
C TYR A 154 1.82 -15.60 6.93
N VAL A 155 3.06 -15.11 6.92
CA VAL A 155 4.00 -15.23 8.06
C VAL A 155 4.79 -13.95 8.25
N PHE A 156 4.93 -13.47 9.50
CA PHE A 156 5.76 -12.32 9.84
C PHE A 156 7.22 -12.71 10.09
N GLY A 157 8.14 -11.80 9.77
CA GLY A 157 9.55 -11.90 10.17
C GLY A 157 10.38 -12.94 9.38
N LEU A 158 11.51 -13.33 9.97
CA LEU A 158 12.47 -14.28 9.36
C LEU A 158 11.91 -15.71 9.26
N ASP A 159 10.85 -16.02 10.01
CA ASP A 159 10.22 -17.33 10.05
C ASP A 159 9.69 -17.77 8.68
N GLY A 160 9.22 -16.82 7.86
CA GLY A 160 8.74 -17.13 6.51
C GLY A 160 9.82 -17.73 5.61
N LYS A 161 11.04 -17.19 5.65
CA LYS A 161 12.16 -17.70 4.85
C LYS A 161 12.60 -19.09 5.30
N LEU A 162 12.70 -19.30 6.60
CA LEU A 162 13.06 -20.60 7.17
C LEU A 162 12.01 -21.67 6.82
N ARG A 163 10.72 -21.34 6.94
CA ARG A 163 9.62 -22.23 6.56
C ARG A 163 9.63 -22.59 5.08
N ASN A 164 9.95 -21.64 4.20
CA ASN A 164 10.08 -21.88 2.76
C ASN A 164 11.25 -22.80 2.40
N ILE A 165 12.33 -22.79 3.18
CA ILE A 165 13.46 -23.71 2.98
C ILE A 165 13.08 -25.12 3.44
N MET A 166 12.36 -25.24 4.55
CA MET A 166 12.02 -26.53 5.16
C MET A 166 10.80 -27.22 4.54
N SER A 167 9.93 -26.49 3.82
CA SER A 167 8.70 -27.02 3.24
C SER A 167 8.72 -26.97 1.72
N GLN A 168 8.49 -28.12 1.09
CA GLN A 168 8.18 -28.19 -0.35
C GLN A 168 6.67 -28.11 -0.64
N GLN A 169 5.83 -28.13 0.39
CA GLN A 169 4.38 -28.27 0.26
C GLN A 169 3.65 -26.94 0.24
N PHE A 170 4.23 -25.89 0.82
CA PHE A 170 3.59 -24.58 0.91
C PHE A 170 4.62 -23.45 0.83
N LYS A 171 4.15 -22.24 0.48
CA LYS A 171 4.97 -21.02 0.46
C LYS A 171 4.44 -19.97 1.44
N CYS A 172 5.32 -19.45 2.28
CA CYS A 172 5.08 -18.39 3.23
C CYS A 172 5.59 -17.03 2.72
N GLY A 173 4.90 -15.96 3.10
CA GLY A 173 5.34 -14.58 2.88
C GLY A 173 4.50 -13.60 3.72
N ASN A 174 4.99 -12.37 3.89
CA ASN A 174 4.21 -11.27 4.47
C ASN A 174 3.61 -10.38 3.36
N CYS A 175 2.96 -9.28 3.74
CA CYS A 175 2.38 -8.32 2.79
C CYS A 175 3.40 -7.83 1.75
N SER A 176 4.60 -7.45 2.19
CA SER A 176 5.67 -6.98 1.30
C SER A 176 6.15 -8.07 0.35
N ASP A 177 6.29 -9.30 0.82
CA ASP A 177 6.72 -10.42 -0.03
C ASP A 177 5.69 -10.70 -1.13
N TRP A 178 4.41 -10.82 -0.76
CA TRP A 178 3.35 -11.14 -1.71
C TRP A 178 3.08 -10.02 -2.71
N ILE A 179 3.08 -8.76 -2.25
CA ILE A 179 3.03 -7.60 -3.15
C ILE A 179 4.24 -7.60 -4.08
N GLY A 180 5.45 -7.83 -3.55
CA GLY A 180 6.67 -7.92 -4.33
C GLY A 180 6.59 -9.00 -5.41
N TYR A 181 6.19 -10.23 -5.06
CA TYR A 181 6.05 -11.32 -6.03
C TYR A 181 5.06 -10.99 -7.14
N GLY A 182 3.96 -10.30 -6.83
CA GLY A 182 3.01 -9.82 -7.83
C GLY A 182 3.68 -8.84 -8.82
N LEU A 183 4.36 -7.81 -8.30
CA LEU A 183 5.08 -6.84 -9.13
C LEU A 183 6.18 -7.48 -9.97
N GLN A 184 6.89 -8.48 -9.42
CA GLN A 184 7.95 -9.20 -10.11
C GLN A 184 7.38 -10.06 -11.25
N LYS A 185 6.26 -10.76 -11.00
CA LYS A 185 5.60 -11.60 -12.01
C LYS A 185 5.23 -10.81 -13.27
N VAL A 186 4.83 -9.55 -13.11
CA VAL A 186 4.43 -8.68 -14.23
C VAL A 186 5.57 -7.81 -14.77
N GLY A 187 6.81 -8.06 -14.32
CA GLY A 187 8.01 -7.37 -14.82
C GLY A 187 8.11 -5.90 -14.43
N LEU A 188 7.44 -5.48 -13.34
CA LEU A 188 7.55 -4.10 -12.83
C LEU A 188 8.73 -3.93 -11.88
N VAL A 189 9.22 -5.02 -11.28
CA VAL A 189 10.42 -5.05 -10.44
C VAL A 189 11.24 -6.30 -10.73
N ASP A 190 12.56 -6.16 -10.77
CA ASP A 190 13.45 -7.33 -10.97
C ASP A 190 13.70 -8.08 -9.66
N ASP A 191 13.73 -7.35 -8.55
CA ASP A 191 14.02 -7.84 -7.21
C ASP A 191 13.07 -7.20 -6.20
N ILE A 192 12.58 -8.04 -5.29
CA ILE A 192 11.65 -7.70 -4.22
C ILE A 192 12.36 -7.51 -2.88
N SER A 193 13.68 -7.75 -2.85
CA SER A 193 14.49 -7.55 -1.66
C SER A 193 14.36 -6.11 -1.18
N MET A 194 14.06 -5.96 0.11
CA MET A 194 13.84 -4.66 0.75
C MET A 194 12.73 -3.80 0.11
N LEU A 195 11.70 -4.38 -0.53
CA LEU A 195 10.48 -3.63 -0.83
C LEU A 195 9.92 -3.02 0.50
N PRO A 196 9.45 -1.76 0.52
CA PRO A 196 9.45 -0.75 -0.54
C PRO A 196 10.73 0.12 -0.64
N LYS A 197 11.69 -0.02 0.28
CA LYS A 197 12.97 0.73 0.28
C LYS A 197 13.71 0.69 -1.05
N ILE A 198 13.79 -0.47 -1.68
CA ILE A 198 14.50 -0.62 -2.96
C ILE A 198 13.88 0.23 -4.08
N LEU A 199 12.55 0.42 -4.07
CA LEU A 199 11.86 1.23 -5.06
C LEU A 199 12.18 2.71 -4.91
N TRP A 200 12.20 3.23 -3.67
CA TRP A 200 12.62 4.62 -3.45
C TRP A 200 14.08 4.85 -3.84
N ILE A 201 14.98 3.91 -3.54
CA ILE A 201 16.38 4.02 -3.97
C ILE A 201 16.49 4.03 -5.50
N LYS A 202 15.75 3.15 -6.21
CA LYS A 202 15.73 3.12 -7.68
C LYS A 202 15.21 4.46 -8.24
N MET A 203 14.11 4.98 -7.71
CA MET A 203 13.56 6.27 -8.14
C MET A 203 14.52 7.44 -7.91
N TYR A 204 15.12 7.52 -6.73
CA TYR A 204 16.06 8.59 -6.41
C TYR A 204 17.27 8.55 -7.35
N LYS A 205 17.78 7.35 -7.67
CA LYS A 205 18.83 7.18 -8.68
C LYS A 205 18.38 7.65 -10.07
N TYR A 206 17.17 7.29 -10.50
CA TYR A 206 16.62 7.76 -11.78
C TYR A 206 16.48 9.29 -11.82
N PHE A 207 15.97 9.89 -10.74
CA PHE A 207 15.85 11.34 -10.60
C PHE A 207 17.22 12.03 -10.74
N LEU A 208 18.22 11.57 -9.97
CA LEU A 208 19.58 12.10 -10.06
C LEU A 208 20.17 11.94 -11.47
N GLN A 209 19.94 10.81 -12.14
CA GLN A 209 20.42 10.58 -13.51
C GLN A 209 19.71 11.47 -14.55
N ALA A 210 18.44 11.80 -14.32
CA ALA A 210 17.69 12.73 -15.16
C ALA A 210 18.13 14.19 -14.93
N GLU A 211 18.39 14.59 -13.69
CA GLU A 211 18.91 15.92 -13.34
C GLU A 211 20.37 16.13 -13.76
N VAL A 212 21.22 15.11 -13.72
CA VAL A 212 22.59 15.25 -14.27
C VAL A 212 22.57 15.52 -15.79
N LYS A 213 21.46 15.19 -16.49
CA LYS A 213 21.23 15.56 -17.90
C LYS A 213 20.52 16.91 -18.08
N ILE A 214 19.95 17.50 -17.04
CA ILE A 214 19.30 18.81 -17.05
C ILE A 214 20.01 19.66 -15.99
N PRO A 215 21.03 20.47 -16.35
CA PRO A 215 21.84 21.17 -15.35
C PRO A 215 20.93 21.95 -14.41
N PHE A 216 21.03 21.59 -13.12
CA PHE A 216 20.29 22.20 -12.02
C PHE A 216 20.55 23.71 -12.03
N ARG A 217 19.61 24.50 -12.57
CA ARG A 217 19.65 25.96 -12.41
C ARG A 217 19.08 26.24 -11.03
N TYR A 218 19.97 26.41 -10.07
CA TYR A 218 19.65 27.10 -8.84
C TYR A 218 19.06 28.47 -9.20
N VAL A 219 17.77 28.67 -8.94
CA VAL A 219 17.13 29.99 -8.98
C VAL A 219 17.11 30.47 -7.54
N PRO A 220 17.94 31.46 -7.16
CA PRO A 220 17.89 32.04 -5.82
C PRO A 220 16.50 32.61 -5.55
N SER A 221 16.00 32.44 -4.32
CA SER A 221 14.76 33.09 -3.86
C SER A 221 14.85 34.60 -4.06
N PRO A 222 13.81 35.28 -4.60
CA PRO A 222 13.80 36.74 -4.76
C PRO A 222 13.81 37.55 -3.45
N SER A 223 13.88 36.91 -2.29
CA SER A 223 13.84 37.58 -0.99
C SER A 223 15.26 37.81 -0.44
N ALA A 224 16.01 38.70 -1.09
CA ALA A 224 17.17 39.39 -0.53
C ALA A 224 17.58 40.58 -1.44
N MET A 225 16.71 41.59 -1.54
CA MET A 225 17.08 42.99 -1.78
C MET A 225 16.16 43.88 -0.97
#